data_AF-F0TAM0-F1
#
_entry.id   AF-F0TAM0-F1
#
_cell.length_a   1.000
_cell.length_b   1.000
_cell.length_c   1.000
_cell.angle_alpha   90.00
_cell.angle_beta   90.00
_cell.angle_gamma   90.00
#
_symmetry.space_group_name_H-M   'P 1'
#
loop_
_entity.id
_entity.type
_entity.pdbx_description
1 polymer ?
#
loop_
_entity_poly.entity_id
_entity_poly.type
_entity_poly.pdbx_seq_one_letter_code
_entity_poly.pdbx_strand_id
1 'polypeptide(L)' 'MGCVTICISDELEIAFRRLVRLKYGEKQGKISRGATEAIFDWCQRERIKLLDEDQLLEDE' A
#
# COMPACT_ATOMS: atom_id res chain seq x y z
N MET A 1 13.13 -8.64 7.81
CA MET A 1 12.11 -7.98 6.95
C MET A 1 11.95 -8.79 5.69
N GLY A 2 10.72 -8.97 5.20
CA GLY A 2 10.51 -9.50 3.85
C GLY A 2 10.91 -8.47 2.79
N CYS A 3 11.31 -8.94 1.60
CA CYS A 3 11.63 -8.08 0.46
C CYS A 3 10.67 -8.41 -0.68
N VAL A 4 10.05 -7.38 -1.26
CA VAL A 4 9.17 -7.50 -2.42
C VAL A 4 9.73 -6.57 -3.50
N THR A 5 9.92 -7.10 -4.70
CA THR A 5 10.32 -6.31 -5.89
C THR A 5 9.13 -6.24 -6.84
N ILE A 6 8.74 -5.03 -7.20
CA ILE A 6 7.64 -4.78 -8.14
C ILE A 6 8.09 -3.77 -9.20
N CYS A 7 7.55 -3.91 -10.40
CA CYS A 7 7.63 -2.90 -11.44
C CYS A 7 6.26 -2.20 -11.54
N ILE A 8 6.27 -0.87 -11.52
CA ILE A 8 5.08 -0.02 -11.65
C ILE A 8 5.31 0.98 -12.78
N SER A 9 4.26 1.65 -13.24
CA SER A 9 4.41 2.70 -14.25
C SER A 9 5.22 3.88 -13.72
N ASP A 10 5.99 4.51 -14.59
CA ASP A 10 6.84 5.65 -14.24
C ASP A 10 6.03 6.81 -13.65
N GLU A 11 4.84 7.07 -14.18
CA GLU A 11 3.94 8.12 -13.68
C GLU A 11 3.55 7.90 -12.22
N LEU A 12 3.21 6.65 -11.87
CA LEU A 12 2.85 6.28 -10.52
C LEU A 12 4.06 6.37 -9.58
N GLU A 13 5.23 5.93 -10.05
CA GLU A 13 6.48 6.00 -9.32
C GLU A 13 6.85 7.44 -8.95
N ILE A 14 6.79 8.33 -9.95
CA ILE A 14 7.09 9.76 -9.78
C ILE A 14 6.10 10.40 -8.81
N ALA A 15 4.80 10.14 -8.98
CA ALA A 15 3.77 10.66 -8.09
C ALA A 15 3.97 10.18 -6.65
N PHE A 16 4.24 8.89 -6.47
CA PHE A 16 4.48 8.28 -5.16
C PHE A 16 5.71 8.89 -4.47
N ARG A 17 6.84 9.01 -5.18
CA ARG A 17 8.06 9.64 -4.61
C ARG A 17 7.81 11.06 -4.16
N ARG A 18 7.07 11.86 -4.94
CA ARG A 18 6.73 13.25 -4.58
C ARG A 18 5.89 13.30 -3.30
N LEU A 19 4.85 12.47 -3.21
CA LEU A 19 4.00 12.41 -2.02
C LEU A 19 4.76 11.97 -0.76
N VAL A 20 5.61 10.96 -0.87
CA VAL A 20 6.44 10.49 0.24
C VAL A 20 7.39 11.59 0.72
N ARG A 21 8.02 12.33 -0.21
CA ARG A 21 8.90 13.45 0.14
C ARG A 21 8.13 14.56 0.86
N LEU A 22 6.93 14.89 0.40
CA LEU A 22 6.07 15.88 1.07
C LEU A 22 5.66 15.43 2.47
N LYS A 23 5.30 14.15 2.65
CA LYS A 23 4.80 13.62 3.93
C LYS A 23 5.90 13.41 4.97
N TYR A 24 7.09 12.96 4.58
CA TYR A 24 8.15 12.56 5.53
C TYR A 24 9.51 13.23 5.34
N GLY A 25 9.66 14.11 4.35
CA GLY A 25 10.91 14.77 3.98
C GLY A 25 11.82 13.93 3.09
N GLU A 26 13.02 14.44 2.80
CA GLU A 26 13.93 13.90 1.78
C GLU A 26 14.98 12.91 2.30
N LYS A 27 14.85 12.40 3.54
CA LYS A 27 15.85 11.48 4.12
C LYS A 27 15.77 10.06 3.53
N GLN A 28 16.89 9.33 3.62
CA GLN A 28 16.94 7.90 3.25
C GLN A 28 15.92 7.10 4.09
N GLY A 29 15.28 6.10 3.47
CA GLY A 29 14.31 5.20 4.12
C GLY A 29 12.86 5.68 4.13
N LYS A 30 12.56 6.91 3.67
CA LYS A 30 11.18 7.41 3.61
C LYS A 30 10.33 6.73 2.54
N ILE A 31 10.94 6.33 1.41
CA ILE A 31 10.26 5.57 0.34
C ILE A 31 9.79 4.22 0.86
N SER A 32 10.68 3.46 1.50
CA SER A 32 10.32 2.16 2.09
C SER A 32 9.21 2.30 3.11
N ARG A 33 9.26 3.33 3.97
CA ARG A 33 8.18 3.62 4.93
C ARG A 33 6.85 3.91 4.24
N GLY A 34 6.84 4.79 3.24
CA GLY A 34 5.64 5.10 2.48
C GLY A 34 5.05 3.85 1.81
N ALA A 35 5.91 2.96 1.31
CA ALA A 35 5.48 1.72 0.66
C ALA A 35 4.89 0.75 1.68
N THR A 36 5.52 0.60 2.83
CA THR A 36 4.99 -0.21 3.94
C THR A 36 3.62 0.28 4.41
N GLU A 37 3.45 1.59 4.60
CA GLU A 37 2.15 2.16 5.01
C GLU A 37 1.08 1.93 3.92
N ALA A 38 1.39 2.19 2.65
CA ALA A 38 0.45 1.97 1.55
C ALA A 38 0.01 0.50 1.40
N ILE A 39 0.96 -0.44 1.53
CA ILE A 39 0.68 -1.88 1.50
C ILE A 39 -0.17 -2.29 2.70
N PHE A 40 0.14 -1.80 3.90
CA PHE A 40 -0.65 -2.08 5.10
C PHE A 40 -2.09 -1.61 4.96
N ASP A 41 -2.29 -0.37 4.51
CA ASP A 41 -3.62 0.22 4.30
C ASP A 41 -4.41 -0.51 3.20
N TRP A 42 -3.74 -1.00 2.16
CA TRP A 42 -4.37 -1.83 1.14
C TRP A 42 -4.79 -3.19 1.72
N CYS A 43 -3.89 -3.91 2.40
CA CYS A 43 -4.21 -5.20 3.02
C CYS A 43 -5.35 -5.11 4.03
N GLN A 44 -5.42 -4.04 4.83
CA GLN A 44 -6.54 -3.85 5.75
C GLN A 44 -7.87 -3.66 5.01
N ARG A 45 -7.89 -2.84 3.95
CA ARG A 45 -9.11 -2.62 3.14
C ARG A 45 -9.57 -3.88 2.43
N GLU A 46 -8.65 -4.64 1.83
CA GLU A 46 -9.01 -5.89 1.15
C GLU A 46 -9.42 -6.99 2.13
N ARG A 47 -8.81 -7.04 3.32
CA ARG A 47 -9.25 -7.96 4.37
C ARG A 47 -10.69 -7.72 4.78
N ILE A 48 -11.10 -6.45 4.92
CA ILE A 48 -12.50 -6.10 5.26
C ILE A 48 -13.44 -6.59 4.16
N LYS A 49 -13.13 -6.33 2.89
CA LYS A 49 -13.95 -6.79 1.76
C LYS A 49 -14.11 -8.32 1.73
N LEU A 50 -13.02 -9.06 1.95
CA LEU A 50 -13.06 -10.52 1.96
C LEU A 50 -13.92 -11.07 3.10
N LEU A 51 -13.89 -10.42 4.29
CA LEU A 51 -14.74 -10.80 5.41
C LEU A 51 -16.22 -10.45 5.17
N ASP A 52 -16.50 -9.34 4.49
CA ASP A 52 -17.86 -8.97 4.09
C ASP A 52 -18.41 -9.92 3.02
N GLU A 53 -17.57 -10.41 2.09
CA GLU A 53 -17.94 -11.41 1.08
C GLU A 53 -18.21 -12.79 1.69
N ASP A 54 -17.44 -13.24 2.69
CA ASP A 54 -17.70 -14.50 3.40
C ASP A 54 -19.03 -14.45 4.18
N GLN A 55 -19.41 -13.31 4.77
CA GLN A 55 -20.69 -13.17 5.47
C GLN A 55 -21.90 -13.21 4.53
N LEU A 56 -21.77 -12.71 3.29
CA LEU A 56 -22.85 -12.75 2.31
C LEU A 56 -23.10 -14.15 1.74
N LEU A 57 -22.10 -15.05 1.78
CA LEU A 57 -22.22 -16.42 1.29
C LEU A 57 -22.76 -17.40 2.34
N GLU A 58 -22.76 -17.03 3.63
CA GLU A 58 -23.35 -17.84 4.71
C GLU A 58 -24.86 -17.58 4.92
N ASP A 59 -25.41 -16.52 4.32
CA ASP A 59 -26.81 -16.11 4.43
C ASP A 59 -27.72 -16.55 3.23
N GLU A 60 -27.19 -17.32 2.26
CA GLU A 60 -27.95 -17.99 1.17
C GLU A 60 -28.06 -19.52 1.37
#